data_AF-A0A0P9DCM6-F1
#
_entry.id   AF-A0A0P9DCM6-F1
#
_cell.length_a   1.000
_cell.length_b   1.000
_cell.length_c   1.000
_cell.angle_alpha   90.00
_cell.angle_beta   90.00
_cell.angle_gamma   90.00
#
_symmetry.space_group_name_H-M   'P 1'
#
loop_
_entity.id
_entity.type
_entity.pdbx_description
1 polymer ?
#
loop_
_entity_poly.entity_id
_entity_poly.type
_entity_poly.pdbx_seq_one_letter_code
_entity_poly.pdbx_strand_id
1 'polypeptide(L)'
;DRDPLRLAMAAANARAAGLAGRVTPVAADLEREPPPAADAIFFDPARRSAGRRVFALAGYQPPVALLAQWQQHTPAIGMKAAPGVSDDDLNSLVQQLGGTPFESEFISVGGKLKEAAIWLGPLGQPGRRATLLVPGAPIHTLFRAHGAVPPAPPLAEPQGYLYEPDPAVIRAHLVAGLAMQLGAAQLDREIAYLTGAQPLPAPFARCWHI
;
A
#
# COMPACT_ATOMS: atom_id res chain seq x y z
N ASP A 1 6.63 -12.08 -18.76
CA ASP A 1 7.98 -11.59 -18.39
C ASP A 1 8.85 -11.59 -19.65
N ARG A 2 9.86 -10.72 -19.73
CA ARG A 2 10.82 -10.70 -20.85
C ARG A 2 11.94 -11.71 -20.68
N ASP A 3 12.20 -12.14 -19.44
CA ASP A 3 13.30 -13.03 -19.09
C ASP A 3 12.84 -14.51 -19.12
N PRO A 4 13.33 -15.33 -20.07
CA PRO A 4 12.99 -16.75 -20.15
C PRO A 4 13.36 -17.53 -18.88
N LEU A 5 14.42 -17.12 -18.16
CA LEU A 5 14.83 -17.77 -16.92
C LEU A 5 13.79 -17.51 -15.81
N ARG A 6 13.29 -16.27 -15.69
CA ARG A 6 12.23 -15.93 -14.72
C ARG A 6 10.95 -16.71 -15.00
N LEU A 7 10.60 -16.91 -16.28
CA LEU A 7 9.46 -17.73 -16.67
C LEU A 7 9.66 -19.20 -16.31
N ALA A 8 10.84 -19.76 -16.55
CA ALA A 8 11.16 -21.14 -16.17
C ALA A 8 11.08 -21.33 -14.64
N MET A 9 11.60 -20.38 -13.87
CA MET A 9 11.48 -20.37 -12.41
C MET A 9 10.02 -20.28 -11.95
N ALA A 10 9.22 -19.38 -12.54
CA ALA A 10 7.80 -19.25 -12.22
C ALA A 10 7.04 -20.55 -12.51
N ALA A 11 7.30 -21.20 -13.65
CA ALA A 11 6.70 -22.48 -14.01
C ALA A 11 7.09 -23.61 -13.03
N ALA A 12 8.37 -23.66 -12.61
CA ALA A 12 8.83 -24.63 -11.63
C ALA A 12 8.18 -24.41 -10.26
N ASN A 13 8.08 -23.16 -9.81
CA ASN A 13 7.41 -22.80 -8.56
C ASN A 13 5.91 -23.14 -8.61
N ALA A 14 5.24 -22.86 -9.73
CA ALA A 14 3.84 -23.23 -9.91
C ALA A 14 3.63 -24.75 -9.84
N ARG A 15 4.52 -25.56 -10.44
CA ARG A 15 4.47 -27.02 -10.30
C ARG A 15 4.67 -27.46 -8.86
N ALA A 16 5.69 -26.94 -8.17
CA ALA A 16 5.98 -27.28 -6.78
C ALA A 16 4.82 -26.91 -5.83
N ALA A 17 4.09 -25.84 -6.13
CA ALA A 17 2.91 -25.40 -5.39
C ALA A 17 1.61 -26.14 -5.79
N GLY A 18 1.63 -27.07 -6.74
CA GLY A 18 0.42 -27.75 -7.24
C GLY A 18 -0.49 -26.88 -8.12
N LEU A 19 0.02 -25.77 -8.66
CA LEU A 19 -0.71 -24.76 -9.42
C LEU A 19 -0.42 -24.80 -10.93
N ALA A 20 0.22 -25.87 -11.44
CA ALA A 20 0.64 -25.96 -12.83
C ALA A 20 -0.50 -25.74 -13.85
N GLY A 21 -1.70 -26.23 -13.56
CA GLY A 21 -2.88 -26.04 -14.42
C GLY A 21 -3.55 -24.66 -14.30
N ARG A 22 -3.04 -23.78 -13.43
CA ARG A 22 -3.59 -22.43 -13.17
C ARG A 22 -2.61 -21.31 -13.54
N VAL A 23 -1.40 -21.64 -13.98
CA VAL A 23 -0.35 -20.67 -14.29
C VAL A 23 0.19 -20.96 -15.69
N THR A 24 0.01 -20.01 -16.60
CA THR A 24 0.56 -20.05 -17.95
C THR A 24 1.63 -18.96 -18.09
N PRO A 25 2.93 -19.29 -18.01
CA PRO A 25 4.00 -18.33 -18.22
C PRO A 25 4.02 -17.85 -19.68
N VAL A 26 4.05 -16.54 -19.90
CA VAL A 26 4.12 -15.93 -21.22
C VAL A 26 5.36 -15.06 -21.34
N ALA A 27 6.16 -15.32 -22.38
CA ALA A 27 7.26 -14.46 -22.79
C ALA A 27 6.69 -13.27 -23.56
N ALA A 28 6.74 -12.08 -22.96
CA ALA A 28 6.11 -10.89 -23.49
C ALA A 28 6.83 -9.63 -23.01
N ASP A 29 6.82 -8.61 -23.87
CA ASP A 29 7.31 -7.28 -23.58
C ASP A 29 6.15 -6.30 -23.45
N LEU A 30 5.74 -6.04 -22.20
CA LEU A 30 4.59 -5.17 -21.89
C LEU A 30 4.76 -3.69 -22.30
N GLU A 31 5.95 -3.27 -22.72
CA GLU A 31 6.15 -1.93 -23.33
C GLU A 31 5.85 -1.93 -24.83
N ARG A 32 5.76 -3.10 -25.46
CA ARG A 32 5.52 -3.28 -26.90
C ARG A 32 4.15 -3.85 -27.20
N GLU A 33 3.62 -4.69 -26.30
CA GLU A 33 2.33 -5.33 -26.44
C GLU A 33 1.53 -5.23 -25.13
N PRO A 34 0.19 -5.06 -25.19
CA PRO A 34 -0.61 -5.03 -23.98
C PRO A 34 -0.69 -6.42 -23.32
N PRO A 35 -1.01 -6.49 -22.02
CA PRO A 35 -1.40 -7.74 -21.37
C PRO A 35 -2.53 -8.43 -22.13
N PRO A 36 -2.60 -9.78 -22.10
CA PRO A 36 -3.73 -10.51 -22.68
C PRO A 36 -5.04 -10.12 -21.96
N ALA A 37 -6.17 -10.34 -22.64
CA ALA A 37 -7.48 -10.11 -22.06
C ALA A 37 -7.67 -10.93 -20.77
N ALA A 38 -8.07 -10.25 -19.70
CA ALA A 38 -8.26 -10.83 -18.38
C ALA A 38 -9.31 -10.04 -17.58
N ASP A 39 -9.91 -10.69 -16.59
CA ASP A 39 -10.85 -10.05 -15.66
C ASP A 39 -10.16 -9.02 -14.75
N ALA A 40 -8.87 -9.21 -14.47
CA ALA A 40 -8.06 -8.31 -13.67
C ALA A 40 -6.56 -8.40 -14.01
N ILE A 41 -5.82 -7.33 -13.73
CA ILE A 41 -4.36 -7.27 -13.87
C ILE A 41 -3.72 -7.06 -12.50
N PHE A 42 -2.68 -7.82 -12.18
CA PHE A 42 -1.78 -7.51 -11.08
C PHE A 42 -0.40 -7.13 -11.63
N PHE A 43 0.06 -5.93 -11.28
CA PHE A 43 1.27 -5.33 -11.83
C PHE A 43 2.33 -5.12 -10.75
N ASP A 44 3.44 -5.86 -10.84
CA ASP A 44 4.60 -5.76 -9.94
C ASP A 44 5.87 -5.45 -10.74
N PRO A 45 6.05 -4.18 -11.16
CA PRO A 45 7.21 -3.78 -11.93
C PRO A 45 8.51 -3.82 -11.10
N ALA A 46 9.61 -4.13 -11.78
CA ALA A 46 10.93 -4.02 -11.20
C ALA A 46 11.30 -2.55 -10.94
N ARG A 47 12.08 -2.30 -9.89
CA ARG A 47 12.59 -0.97 -9.56
C ARG A 47 14.02 -0.86 -10.06
N ARG A 48 14.27 -0.21 -11.20
CA ARG A 48 15.63 -0.09 -11.72
C ARG A 48 16.38 1.05 -11.03
N SER A 49 17.57 0.72 -10.52
CA SER A 49 18.66 1.68 -10.32
C SER A 49 19.99 1.00 -10.53
N ALA A 50 20.97 1.76 -10.99
CA ALA A 50 22.39 1.43 -10.84
C ALA A 50 22.81 1.56 -9.35
N GLY A 51 22.24 0.75 -8.45
CA GLY A 51 22.67 0.63 -7.05
C GLY A 51 22.09 1.63 -6.04
N ARG A 52 21.05 2.42 -6.37
CA ARG A 52 20.39 3.38 -5.45
C ARG A 52 18.89 3.13 -5.37
N ARG A 53 18.32 2.85 -4.19
CA ARG A 53 16.87 2.67 -4.02
C ARG A 53 16.09 3.80 -4.72
N VAL A 54 15.39 3.48 -5.81
CA VAL A 54 14.43 4.39 -6.45
C VAL A 54 13.09 4.18 -5.76
N PHE A 55 12.69 5.19 -5.00
CA PHE A 55 11.36 5.24 -4.41
C PHE A 55 10.32 5.78 -5.40
N ALA A 56 10.79 6.60 -6.36
CA ALA A 56 9.95 7.21 -7.37
C ALA A 56 9.36 6.19 -8.35
N LEU A 57 8.07 6.31 -8.62
CA LEU A 57 7.37 5.44 -9.57
C LEU A 57 7.93 5.59 -11.00
N ALA A 58 8.54 6.74 -11.32
CA ALA A 58 9.21 6.97 -12.59
C ALA A 58 10.37 6.00 -12.90
N GLY A 59 10.96 5.36 -11.87
CA GLY A 59 12.02 4.37 -12.05
C GLY A 59 11.54 2.93 -12.25
N TYR A 60 10.23 2.72 -12.34
CA TYR A 60 9.63 1.39 -12.42
C TYR A 60 9.69 0.89 -13.87
N GLN A 61 9.93 -0.41 -14.03
CA GLN A 61 10.01 -1.07 -15.33
C GLN A 61 9.22 -2.39 -15.31
N PRO A 62 8.22 -2.55 -16.19
CA PRO A 62 7.69 -1.57 -17.17
C PRO A 62 7.19 -0.24 -16.53
N PRO A 63 7.09 0.87 -17.30
CA PRO A 63 6.62 2.15 -16.77
C PRO A 63 5.18 2.08 -16.25
N VAL A 64 4.91 2.71 -15.10
CA VAL A 64 3.54 2.77 -14.53
C VAL A 64 2.54 3.53 -15.40
N ALA A 65 3.02 4.37 -16.34
CA ALA A 65 2.18 5.08 -17.29
C ALA A 65 1.36 4.14 -18.20
N LEU A 66 1.79 2.88 -18.36
CA LEU A 66 1.04 1.86 -19.11
C LEU A 66 -0.32 1.55 -18.49
N LEU A 67 -0.48 1.78 -17.17
CA LEU A 67 -1.74 1.57 -16.47
C LEU A 67 -2.89 2.39 -17.07
N ALA A 68 -2.60 3.60 -17.57
CA ALA A 68 -3.61 4.47 -18.18
C ALA A 68 -4.22 3.85 -19.45
N GLN A 69 -3.43 3.05 -20.19
CA GLN A 69 -3.89 2.33 -21.38
C GLN A 69 -4.62 1.03 -21.00
N TRP A 70 -4.08 0.29 -20.03
CA TRP A 70 -4.67 -0.99 -19.61
C TRP A 70 -6.04 -0.81 -18.95
N GLN A 71 -6.22 0.22 -18.13
CA GLN A 71 -7.49 0.46 -17.43
C GLN A 71 -8.67 0.73 -18.37
N GLN A 72 -8.41 1.14 -19.63
CA GLN A 72 -9.46 1.35 -20.63
C GLN A 72 -10.14 0.03 -21.06
N HIS A 73 -9.42 -1.08 -20.94
CA HIS A 73 -9.89 -2.41 -21.34
C HIS A 73 -10.11 -3.34 -20.14
N THR A 74 -9.29 -3.21 -19.10
CA THR A 74 -9.40 -3.97 -17.85
C THR A 74 -9.36 -3.01 -16.66
N PRO A 75 -10.52 -2.54 -16.17
CA PRO A 75 -10.59 -1.56 -15.06
C PRO A 75 -10.07 -2.10 -13.72
N ALA A 76 -10.13 -3.42 -13.51
CA ALA A 76 -9.70 -4.08 -12.29
C ALA A 76 -8.17 -4.28 -12.30
N ILE A 77 -7.44 -3.34 -11.69
CA ILE A 77 -5.98 -3.40 -11.64
C ILE A 77 -5.46 -3.24 -10.21
N GLY A 78 -4.60 -4.17 -9.79
CA GLY A 78 -3.77 -4.02 -8.59
C GLY A 78 -2.34 -3.73 -9.01
N MET A 79 -1.68 -2.76 -8.39
CA MET A 79 -0.26 -2.49 -8.60
C MET A 79 0.49 -2.52 -7.28
N LYS A 80 1.61 -3.24 -7.26
CA LYS A 80 2.55 -3.22 -6.16
C LYS A 80 3.49 -2.02 -6.25
N ALA A 81 3.65 -1.32 -5.14
CA ALA A 81 4.52 -0.16 -5.01
C ALA A 81 5.49 -0.31 -3.82
N ALA A 82 6.48 0.57 -3.77
CA ALA A 82 7.39 0.65 -2.64
C ALA A 82 6.63 1.04 -1.38
N PRO A 83 6.96 0.45 -0.22
CA PRO A 83 6.37 0.90 1.05
C PRO A 83 6.61 2.41 1.28
N GLY A 84 7.74 2.93 0.80
CA GLY A 84 8.11 4.34 0.83
C GLY A 84 7.75 5.14 -0.42
N VAL A 85 6.81 4.69 -1.27
CA VAL A 85 6.30 5.50 -2.39
C VAL A 85 5.86 6.86 -1.84
N SER A 86 6.18 7.98 -2.49
CA SER A 86 5.90 9.32 -1.96
C SER A 86 4.46 9.76 -2.26
N ASP A 87 3.94 10.77 -1.56
CA ASP A 87 2.62 11.32 -1.90
C ASP A 87 2.65 12.07 -3.25
N ASP A 88 3.78 12.67 -3.62
CA ASP A 88 3.97 13.30 -4.93
C ASP A 88 3.93 12.27 -6.07
N ASP A 89 4.51 11.09 -5.87
CA ASP A 89 4.40 9.98 -6.82
C ASP A 89 2.96 9.51 -6.98
N LEU A 90 2.23 9.35 -5.86
CA LEU A 90 0.82 8.96 -5.89
C LEU A 90 -0.04 10.02 -6.59
N ASN A 91 0.19 11.30 -6.30
CA ASN A 91 -0.51 12.42 -6.94
C ASN A 91 -0.20 12.46 -8.45
N SER A 92 1.06 12.27 -8.84
CA SER A 92 1.47 12.19 -10.24
C SER A 92 0.81 11.01 -10.95
N LEU A 93 0.67 9.86 -10.29
CA LEU A 93 -0.05 8.71 -10.82
C LEU A 93 -1.53 9.01 -11.03
N VAL A 94 -2.20 9.70 -10.09
CA VAL A 94 -3.60 10.15 -10.27
C VAL A 94 -3.73 11.00 -11.54
N GLN A 95 -2.80 11.94 -11.78
CA GLN A 95 -2.81 12.76 -13.00
C GLN A 95 -2.62 11.93 -14.26
N GLN A 96 -1.70 10.96 -14.25
CA GLN A 96 -1.47 10.05 -15.38
C GLN A 96 -2.69 9.16 -15.68
N LEU A 97 -3.51 8.86 -14.67
CA LEU A 97 -4.74 8.08 -14.79
C LEU A 97 -5.98 8.92 -15.08
N GLY A 98 -5.80 10.15 -15.58
CA GLY A 98 -6.90 11.04 -15.97
C GLY A 98 -7.66 11.65 -14.79
N GLY A 99 -7.02 11.76 -13.61
CA GLY A 99 -7.64 12.31 -12.41
C GLY A 99 -8.47 11.29 -11.61
N THR A 100 -8.49 10.02 -12.03
CA THR A 100 -9.24 8.96 -11.33
C THR A 100 -8.56 8.63 -10.00
N PRO A 101 -9.21 8.83 -8.85
CA PRO A 101 -8.63 8.47 -7.57
C PRO A 101 -8.69 6.93 -7.39
N PHE A 102 -7.75 6.40 -6.63
CA PHE A 102 -7.61 4.97 -6.35
C PHE A 102 -7.44 4.71 -4.85
N GLU A 103 -7.52 3.45 -4.44
CA GLU A 103 -7.12 3.07 -3.08
C GLU A 103 -5.59 2.98 -2.99
N SER A 104 -5.00 3.59 -1.97
CA SER A 104 -3.62 3.32 -1.57
C SER A 104 -3.60 2.56 -0.25
N GLU A 105 -3.22 1.29 -0.29
CA GLU A 105 -3.09 0.44 0.88
C GLU A 105 -1.61 0.33 1.29
N PHE A 106 -1.35 0.49 2.59
CA PHE A 106 -0.02 0.32 3.18
C PHE A 106 -0.07 -0.88 4.12
N ILE A 107 0.83 -1.85 3.90
CA ILE A 107 0.77 -3.16 4.53
C ILE A 107 1.96 -3.33 5.48
N SER A 108 1.66 -3.48 6.76
CA SER A 108 2.62 -3.81 7.81
C SER A 108 2.59 -5.32 8.09
N VAL A 109 3.76 -5.93 8.23
CA VAL A 109 3.91 -7.33 8.64
C VAL A 109 4.75 -7.40 9.90
N GLY A 110 4.16 -7.82 11.01
CA GLY A 110 4.83 -7.88 12.31
C GLY A 110 5.41 -6.54 12.76
N GLY A 111 4.66 -5.45 12.59
CA GLY A 111 5.06 -4.09 12.99
C GLY A 111 6.07 -3.42 12.06
N LYS A 112 6.26 -3.94 10.84
CA LYS A 112 7.18 -3.39 9.84
C LYS A 112 6.45 -3.14 8.54
N LEU A 113 6.44 -1.91 8.05
CA LEU A 113 5.91 -1.57 6.73
C LEU A 113 6.67 -2.33 5.64
N LYS A 114 5.96 -3.17 4.88
CA LYS A 114 6.54 -4.03 3.83
C LYS A 114 6.21 -3.58 2.43
N GLU A 115 4.97 -3.15 2.23
CA GLU A 115 4.44 -2.95 0.89
C GLU A 115 3.44 -1.79 0.85
N ALA A 116 3.35 -1.16 -0.30
CA ALA A 116 2.18 -0.37 -0.68
C ALA A 116 1.51 -1.06 -1.87
N ALA A 117 0.19 -1.12 -1.88
CA ALA A 117 -0.61 -1.63 -2.98
C ALA A 117 -1.57 -0.53 -3.45
N ILE A 118 -1.71 -0.40 -4.77
CA ILE A 118 -2.60 0.54 -5.42
C ILE A 118 -3.72 -0.25 -6.08
N TRP A 119 -4.97 0.04 -5.73
CA TRP A 119 -6.14 -0.66 -6.24
C TRP A 119 -7.01 0.26 -7.08
N LEU A 120 -7.19 -0.10 -8.34
CA LEU A 120 -7.97 0.62 -9.34
C LEU A 120 -9.31 -0.05 -9.62
N GLY A 121 -10.27 0.78 -10.05
CA GLY A 121 -11.60 0.33 -10.47
C GLY A 121 -12.29 -0.49 -9.38
N PRO A 122 -12.87 -1.66 -9.70
CA PRO A 122 -13.66 -2.43 -8.74
C PRO A 122 -12.83 -3.18 -7.68
N LEU A 123 -11.49 -3.17 -7.75
CA LEU A 123 -10.64 -3.87 -6.77
C LEU A 123 -10.47 -3.10 -5.46
N GLY A 124 -10.80 -1.81 -5.42
CA GLY A 124 -10.68 -1.00 -4.23
C GLY A 124 -11.62 0.19 -4.26
N GLN A 125 -11.60 0.98 -3.20
CA GLN A 125 -12.36 2.21 -3.12
C GLN A 125 -11.41 3.41 -2.91
N PRO A 126 -11.62 4.54 -3.60
CA PRO A 126 -10.77 5.72 -3.46
C PRO A 126 -10.54 6.10 -2.00
N GLY A 127 -9.27 6.14 -1.59
CA GLY A 127 -8.92 6.38 -0.19
C GLY A 127 -7.57 5.83 0.21
N ARG A 128 -7.32 5.78 1.52
CA ARG A 128 -6.10 5.22 2.10
C ARG A 128 -6.44 4.15 3.12
N ARG A 129 -5.70 3.03 3.07
CA ARG A 129 -5.83 1.91 3.99
C ARG A 129 -4.49 1.62 4.67
N ALA A 130 -4.54 1.31 5.96
CA ALA A 130 -3.47 0.62 6.66
C ALA A 130 -3.94 -0.80 6.97
N THR A 131 -3.12 -1.80 6.62
CA THR A 131 -3.42 -3.22 6.88
C THR A 131 -2.28 -3.82 7.68
N LEU A 132 -2.62 -4.46 8.79
CA LEU A 132 -1.66 -5.09 9.70
C LEU A 132 -1.81 -6.60 9.63
N LEU A 133 -0.71 -7.25 9.25
CA LEU A 133 -0.55 -8.70 9.23
C LEU A 133 0.36 -9.10 10.40
N VAL A 134 -0.26 -9.61 11.47
CA VAL A 134 0.47 -10.11 12.63
C VAL A 134 0.32 -11.64 12.66
N PRO A 135 1.44 -12.40 12.61
CA PRO A 135 1.36 -13.86 12.64
C PRO A 135 0.56 -14.38 13.83
N GLY A 136 -0.41 -15.26 13.57
CA GLY A 136 -1.26 -15.85 14.61
C GLY A 136 -2.35 -14.93 15.16
N ALA A 137 -2.54 -13.73 14.61
CA ALA A 137 -3.59 -12.80 15.01
C ALA A 137 -4.52 -12.46 13.83
N PRO A 138 -5.73 -11.92 14.10
CA PRO A 138 -6.61 -11.41 13.06
C PRO A 138 -5.94 -10.32 12.21
N ILE A 139 -6.37 -10.22 10.95
CA ILE A 139 -5.99 -9.08 10.10
C ILE A 139 -6.76 -7.86 10.57
N HIS A 140 -6.06 -6.74 10.73
CA HIS A 140 -6.66 -5.46 11.09
C HIS A 140 -6.50 -4.46 9.96
N THR A 141 -7.58 -3.75 9.61
CA THR A 141 -7.57 -2.71 8.59
C THR A 141 -8.15 -1.42 9.11
N LEU A 142 -7.48 -0.29 8.86
CA LEU A 142 -7.99 1.05 9.10
C LEU A 142 -8.10 1.76 7.76
N PHE A 143 -9.24 2.37 7.47
CA PHE A 143 -9.52 2.98 6.17
C PHE A 143 -10.03 4.42 6.33
N ARG A 144 -9.62 5.29 5.40
CA ARG A 144 -10.20 6.63 5.21
C ARG A 144 -10.53 6.82 3.74
N ALA A 145 -11.79 7.13 3.47
CA ALA A 145 -12.27 7.46 2.12
C ALA A 145 -11.56 8.71 1.57
N HIS A 146 -11.40 8.76 0.24
CA HIS A 146 -10.92 9.95 -0.43
C HIS A 146 -11.83 11.15 -0.14
N GLY A 147 -11.24 12.33 0.09
CA GLY A 147 -11.98 13.55 0.46
C GLY A 147 -12.42 13.62 1.93
N ALA A 148 -12.37 12.54 2.70
CA ALA A 148 -12.63 12.60 4.13
C ALA A 148 -11.45 13.28 4.86
N VAL A 149 -11.76 14.32 5.65
CA VAL A 149 -10.77 15.07 6.43
C VAL A 149 -11.15 14.96 7.90
N PRO A 150 -10.59 13.99 8.65
CA PRO A 150 -10.79 13.95 10.09
C PRO A 150 -10.18 15.21 10.73
N PRO A 151 -10.76 15.73 11.82
CA PRO A 151 -10.15 16.82 12.57
C PRO A 151 -8.75 16.43 13.03
N ALA A 152 -7.84 17.41 13.06
CA ALA A 152 -6.54 17.20 13.66
C ALA A 152 -6.70 16.81 15.14
N PRO A 153 -5.95 15.81 15.65
CA PRO A 153 -5.97 15.49 17.06
C PRO A 153 -5.58 16.72 17.90
N PRO A 154 -6.18 16.91 19.10
CA PRO A 154 -5.70 17.93 20.00
C PRO A 154 -4.25 17.65 20.40
N LEU A 155 -3.49 18.70 20.70
CA LEU A 155 -2.17 18.55 21.29
C LEU A 155 -2.29 18.45 22.82
N ALA A 156 -1.47 17.59 23.42
CA ALA A 156 -1.36 17.52 24.86
C ALA A 156 0.05 17.09 25.29
N GLU A 157 0.44 17.52 26.49
CA GLU A 157 1.57 16.94 27.20
C GLU A 157 1.37 15.42 27.41
N PRO A 158 2.47 14.68 27.65
CA PRO A 158 2.38 13.27 28.02
C PRO A 158 1.40 13.04 29.19
N GLN A 159 0.53 12.04 29.05
CA GLN A 159 -0.47 11.63 30.04
C GLN A 159 -0.02 10.29 30.66
N GLY A 160 -0.94 9.39 31.04
CA GLY A 160 -0.57 8.09 31.61
C GLY A 160 -0.09 7.05 30.60
N TYR A 161 -0.40 7.22 29.31
CA TYR A 161 -0.08 6.25 28.28
C TYR A 161 0.42 6.91 27.01
N LEU A 162 1.47 6.33 26.43
CA LEU A 162 2.02 6.67 25.13
C LEU A 162 1.60 5.61 24.11
N TYR A 163 1.18 6.04 22.93
CA TYR A 163 0.88 5.18 21.79
C TYR A 163 1.82 5.51 20.62
N GLU A 164 2.46 4.49 20.08
CA GLU A 164 3.20 4.57 18.81
C GLU A 164 2.36 3.89 17.72
N PRO A 165 1.75 4.66 16.79
CA PRO A 165 1.03 4.08 15.67
C PRO A 165 1.91 3.19 14.81
N ASP A 166 1.33 2.13 14.24
CA ASP A 166 2.02 1.25 13.32
C ASP A 166 2.50 2.03 12.08
N PRO A 167 3.69 1.71 11.51
CA PRO A 167 4.22 2.38 10.32
C PRO A 167 3.25 2.44 9.13
N ALA A 168 2.35 1.48 8.96
CA ALA A 168 1.30 1.52 7.93
C ALA A 168 0.25 2.61 8.22
N VAL A 169 -0.14 2.80 9.49
CA VAL A 169 -1.06 3.89 9.91
C VAL A 169 -0.43 5.24 9.62
N ILE A 170 0.86 5.38 9.98
CA ILE A 170 1.63 6.61 9.74
C ILE A 170 1.72 6.89 8.24
N ARG A 171 2.18 5.91 7.44
CA ARG A 171 2.35 6.09 6.00
C ARG A 171 1.01 6.32 5.28
N ALA A 172 -0.07 5.70 5.73
CA ALA A 172 -1.43 5.93 5.21
C ALA A 172 -2.03 7.28 5.65
N HIS A 173 -1.34 8.06 6.48
CA HIS A 173 -1.83 9.31 7.09
C HIS A 173 -3.08 9.13 7.95
N LEU A 174 -3.21 7.99 8.64
CA LEU A 174 -4.41 7.63 9.40
C LEU A 174 -4.31 7.93 10.90
N VAL A 175 -3.25 8.61 11.35
CA VAL A 175 -3.00 8.98 12.75
C VAL A 175 -4.19 9.73 13.36
N ALA A 176 -4.76 10.69 12.64
CA ALA A 176 -5.92 11.45 13.13
C ALA A 176 -7.15 10.57 13.39
N GLY A 177 -7.44 9.64 12.46
CA GLY A 177 -8.54 8.68 12.62
C GLY A 177 -8.29 7.73 13.79
N LEU A 178 -7.04 7.28 13.96
CA LEU A 178 -6.66 6.45 15.10
C LEU A 178 -6.79 7.20 16.44
N ALA A 179 -6.36 8.45 16.51
CA ALA A 179 -6.48 9.29 17.70
C ALA A 179 -7.94 9.47 18.11
N MET A 180 -8.84 9.68 17.16
CA MET A 180 -10.29 9.73 17.42
C MET A 180 -10.82 8.41 17.99
N GLN A 181 -10.41 7.26 17.42
CA GLN A 181 -10.81 5.95 17.94
C GLN A 181 -10.32 5.69 19.36
N LEU A 182 -9.14 6.22 19.70
CA LEU A 182 -8.52 6.10 21.02
C LEU A 182 -8.95 7.17 22.02
N GLY A 183 -9.68 8.22 21.58
CA GLY A 183 -9.88 9.41 22.40
C GLY A 183 -8.55 10.04 22.86
N ALA A 184 -7.49 9.89 22.06
CA ALA A 184 -6.14 10.30 22.39
C ALA A 184 -5.79 11.68 21.79
N ALA A 185 -4.82 12.35 22.42
CA ALA A 185 -4.20 13.56 21.91
C ALA A 185 -2.88 13.21 21.21
N GLN A 186 -2.36 14.10 20.37
CA GLN A 186 -1.04 13.97 19.76
C GLN A 186 -0.01 14.77 20.57
N LEU A 187 1.22 14.27 20.69
CA LEU A 187 2.26 14.95 21.47
C LEU A 187 2.79 16.20 20.76
N ASP A 188 3.00 16.11 19.45
CA ASP A 188 3.50 17.20 18.63
C ASP A 188 2.97 17.05 17.21
N ARG A 189 2.80 18.16 16.48
CA ARG A 189 2.24 18.18 15.13
C ARG A 189 3.08 17.41 14.11
N GLU A 190 4.38 17.32 14.33
CA GLU A 190 5.35 16.76 13.39
C GLU A 190 5.63 15.26 13.64
N ILE A 191 5.18 14.71 14.78
CA ILE A 191 5.39 13.30 15.14
C ILE A 191 4.07 12.56 15.29
N ALA A 192 4.07 11.26 14.99
CA ALA A 192 2.85 10.44 15.02
C ALA A 192 2.45 9.96 16.43
N TYR A 193 3.25 10.21 17.47
CA TYR A 193 2.99 9.70 18.81
C TYR A 193 1.73 10.32 19.42
N LEU A 194 0.89 9.44 19.99
CA LEU A 194 -0.34 9.83 20.68
C LEU A 194 -0.21 9.58 22.18
N THR A 195 -1.00 10.28 22.97
CA THR A 195 -1.03 10.21 24.43
C THR A 195 -2.46 10.14 24.95
N GLY A 196 -2.69 9.38 26.02
CA GLY A 196 -4.02 9.24 26.64
C GLY A 196 -3.97 8.95 28.13
N ALA A 197 -5.04 9.29 28.85
CA ALA A 197 -5.13 9.11 30.29
C ALA A 197 -5.34 7.64 30.71
N GLN A 198 -5.94 6.84 29.83
CA GLN A 198 -6.27 5.43 30.07
C GLN A 198 -5.80 4.58 28.89
N PRO A 199 -5.47 3.29 29.12
CA PRO A 199 -5.10 2.39 28.05
C PRO A 199 -6.37 1.93 27.32
N LEU A 200 -6.40 2.10 26.01
CA LEU A 200 -7.39 1.47 25.14
C LEU A 200 -6.69 0.49 24.19
N PRO A 201 -7.23 -0.72 23.99
CA PRO A 201 -6.69 -1.65 23.01
C PRO A 201 -6.73 -1.06 21.61
N ALA A 202 -5.58 -0.94 20.96
CA ALA A 202 -5.50 -0.60 19.55
C ALA A 202 -4.52 -1.54 18.85
N PRO A 203 -4.98 -2.44 17.96
CA PRO A 203 -4.05 -3.25 17.16
C PRO A 203 -3.16 -2.37 16.26
N PHE A 204 -3.60 -1.15 15.99
CA PHE A 204 -2.94 -0.13 15.17
C PHE A 204 -1.86 0.68 15.89
N ALA A 205 -1.62 0.46 17.19
CA ALA A 205 -0.57 1.13 17.93
C ALA A 205 0.02 0.23 19.01
N ARG A 206 1.32 0.38 19.27
CA ARG A 206 1.94 -0.12 20.50
C ARG A 206 1.66 0.87 21.62
N CYS A 207 1.39 0.37 22.83
CA CYS A 207 1.02 1.20 23.97
C CYS A 207 1.96 0.93 25.15
N TRP A 208 2.39 1.98 25.84
CA TRP A 208 3.20 1.92 27.06
C TRP A 208 2.60 2.81 28.13
N HIS A 209 2.63 2.36 29.37
CA HIS A 209 2.42 3.22 30.53
C HIS A 209 3.66 4.09 30.72
N ILE A 210 3.47 5.37 31.01
CA ILE A 210 4.55 6.36 31.22
C ILE A 210 4.36 7.12 32.53
#